data_AF-A0A959DE07-F1
#
_entry.id   AF-A0A959DE07-F1
#
_cell.length_a   1.000
_cell.length_b   1.000
_cell.length_c   1.000
_cell.angle_alpha   90.00
_cell.angle_beta   90.00
_cell.angle_gamma   90.00
#
_symmetry.space_group_name_H-M   'P 1'
#
loop_
_entity.id
_entity.type
_entity.pdbx_description
1 polymer ?
#
loop_
_entity_poly.entity_id
_entity_poly.type
_entity_poly.pdbx_seq_one_letter_code
_entity_poly.pdbx_strand_id
1 'polypeptide(L)'
;MMKTAKRPSHSNNLQPQQRLEVGFFQRKEDEGAFFRPGLLQGSLVSTTPKPPPFFSGVGIPTQPVSKTSSGKVIQRSNGEGNLGRLNEMLDSINVPEEEVITLCGLLTDSEKATVLAGGYRPRMANALNVEEMVRAVNYLGAMLSTKLEWVNDAAFTTGSIDYSDISGMVSSAPQNERNMLKINYWRGFFVDVCTNETMITALDELGFDLETKLDWIEAELHSNRMELSYSTIQPWIVHPNTTQSEKDGLKTNRWKTFFGQICTNETMITALNDLGFDRTTRREWMAAEGITVYAIIEKSDFLRSIEGVTLSSELENRVRNLCEYLIDQNLVSENITFNEGARSKIKAHRWSTAYHIRQGEVPLSNLQALDEGMDLDGNLWYKEGWTWDQIVENAENYWGGKLAHEGYKPGTAERLPNIDAVPVSNHCLEKSALDASIRWRNGDGWHAEAIQLVSRFGLARPISTEHWHFELP
;
A
#
# COMPACT_ATOMS: atom_id res chain seq x y z
N MET A 1 -39.43 47.21 -38.97
CA MET A 1 -38.32 46.57 -39.74
C MET A 1 -37.81 45.39 -38.94
N MET A 2 -37.98 44.18 -39.47
CA MET A 2 -37.54 42.92 -38.90
C MET A 2 -36.03 42.92 -38.69
N LYS A 3 -35.56 42.56 -37.48
CA LYS A 3 -34.16 42.18 -37.24
C LYS A 3 -34.10 40.67 -37.06
N THR A 4 -33.42 40.04 -38.00
CA THR A 4 -33.17 38.61 -38.13
C THR A 4 -32.18 38.12 -37.07
N ALA A 5 -32.49 36.95 -36.50
CA ALA A 5 -31.65 36.22 -35.57
C ALA A 5 -30.41 35.64 -36.29
N LYS A 6 -29.23 35.84 -35.69
CA LYS A 6 -27.94 35.32 -36.16
C LYS A 6 -27.63 34.03 -35.39
N ARG A 7 -27.51 32.90 -36.10
CA ARG A 7 -27.02 31.62 -35.56
C ARG A 7 -25.51 31.71 -35.29
N PRO A 8 -24.97 31.13 -34.20
CA PRO A 8 -23.56 30.84 -34.08
C PRO A 8 -23.24 29.42 -34.58
N SER A 9 -22.28 29.33 -35.50
CA SER A 9 -21.63 28.08 -35.92
C SER A 9 -20.53 27.72 -34.91
N HIS A 10 -20.66 26.59 -34.23
CA HIS A 10 -19.56 25.96 -33.49
C HIS A 10 -18.72 25.11 -34.44
N SER A 11 -17.45 25.48 -34.64
CA SER A 11 -16.44 24.58 -35.21
C SER A 11 -15.62 23.98 -34.06
N ASN A 12 -15.84 22.69 -33.80
CA ASN A 12 -14.99 21.89 -32.92
C ASN A 12 -13.66 21.64 -33.64
N ASN A 13 -12.57 22.18 -33.10
CA ASN A 13 -11.21 21.85 -33.51
C ASN A 13 -10.55 21.12 -32.33
N LEU A 14 -10.65 19.78 -32.33
CA LEU A 14 -9.92 18.92 -31.40
C LEU A 14 -8.49 18.78 -31.91
N GLN A 15 -7.52 19.28 -31.14
CA GLN A 15 -6.11 18.99 -31.36
C GLN A 15 -5.82 17.52 -31.00
N PRO A 16 -4.96 16.82 -31.76
CA PRO A 16 -4.55 15.46 -31.44
C PRO A 16 -3.60 15.45 -30.23
N GLN A 17 -3.93 14.62 -29.24
CA GLN A 17 -3.01 14.28 -28.15
C GLN A 17 -1.75 13.62 -28.73
N GLN A 18 -0.60 14.25 -28.52
CA GLN A 18 0.70 13.64 -28.76
C GLN A 18 0.93 12.55 -27.71
N ARG A 19 0.79 11.30 -28.14
CA ARG A 19 1.24 10.12 -27.41
C ARG A 19 2.77 10.09 -27.49
N LEU A 20 3.46 10.26 -26.36
CA LEU A 20 4.88 9.96 -26.26
C LEU A 20 5.06 8.45 -26.46
N GLU A 21 5.54 8.06 -27.65
CA GLU A 21 6.03 6.71 -27.89
C GLU A 21 7.27 6.47 -27.03
N VAL A 22 7.09 5.64 -26.00
CA VAL A 22 8.21 5.06 -25.26
C VAL A 22 8.84 4.02 -26.19
N GLY A 23 10.10 4.25 -26.56
CA GLY A 23 10.86 3.41 -27.47
C GLY A 23 10.82 1.94 -27.07
N PHE A 24 10.37 1.11 -28.01
CA PHE A 24 10.51 -0.34 -27.95
C PHE A 24 12.00 -0.71 -27.86
N PHE A 25 12.45 -1.14 -26.68
CA PHE A 25 13.68 -1.92 -26.57
C PHE A 25 13.37 -3.34 -27.11
N GLN A 26 13.80 -3.60 -28.34
CA GLN A 26 13.94 -4.95 -28.87
C GLN A 26 14.93 -5.72 -28.00
N ARG A 27 14.42 -6.61 -27.13
CA ARG A 27 15.23 -7.70 -26.58
C ARG A 27 15.50 -8.69 -27.70
N LYS A 28 16.80 -8.85 -27.99
CA LYS A 28 17.31 -10.05 -28.66
C LYS A 28 16.96 -11.26 -27.81
N GLU A 29 16.20 -12.17 -28.39
CA GLU A 29 16.10 -13.55 -27.94
C GLU A 29 17.43 -14.21 -28.28
N ASP A 30 18.25 -14.49 -27.27
CA ASP A 30 19.33 -15.45 -27.37
C ASP A 30 18.89 -16.75 -26.70
N GLU A 31 19.04 -17.82 -27.48
CA GLU A 31 18.66 -19.19 -27.21
C GLU A 31 19.37 -19.75 -25.96
N GLY A 32 18.58 -20.28 -25.03
CA GLY A 32 19.06 -21.00 -23.86
C GLY A 32 18.18 -22.21 -23.60
N ALA A 33 18.56 -23.34 -24.19
CA ALA A 33 17.89 -24.63 -24.07
C ALA A 33 17.75 -25.08 -22.61
N PHE A 34 16.53 -25.42 -22.19
CA PHE A 34 16.30 -26.31 -21.05
C PHE A 34 15.15 -27.28 -21.32
N PHE A 35 15.52 -28.56 -21.14
CA PHE A 35 14.77 -29.80 -21.22
C PHE A 35 13.28 -29.75 -20.82
N ARG A 36 12.41 -30.25 -21.72
CA ARG A 36 11.13 -30.88 -21.36
C ARG A 36 11.34 -32.40 -21.24
N PRO A 37 10.94 -33.07 -20.15
CA PRO A 37 10.72 -34.50 -20.17
C PRO A 37 9.35 -34.80 -20.77
N GLY A 38 9.34 -35.72 -21.74
CA GLY A 38 8.17 -36.17 -22.46
C GLY A 38 7.20 -36.97 -21.60
N LEU A 39 5.91 -36.77 -21.90
CA LEU A 39 4.83 -37.69 -21.56
C LEU A 39 5.06 -39.00 -22.31
N LEU A 40 5.34 -40.08 -21.58
CA LEU A 40 5.14 -41.45 -22.04
C LEU A 40 3.88 -42.00 -21.38
N GLN A 41 2.87 -42.26 -22.20
CA GLN A 41 1.72 -43.09 -21.86
C GLN A 41 2.21 -44.51 -21.59
N GLY A 42 2.20 -44.91 -20.31
CA GLY A 42 2.39 -46.28 -19.87
C GLY A 42 1.10 -46.78 -19.22
N SER A 43 0.39 -47.64 -19.94
CA SER A 43 -0.78 -48.37 -19.48
C SER A 43 -0.39 -49.32 -18.35
N LEU A 44 -1.00 -49.17 -17.17
CA LEU A 44 -0.94 -50.18 -16.10
C LEU A 44 -2.37 -50.55 -15.67
N VAL A 45 -2.66 -51.81 -15.94
CA VAL A 45 -3.82 -52.57 -15.50
C VAL A 45 -3.81 -52.62 -13.97
N SER A 46 -4.83 -52.04 -13.34
CA SER A 46 -5.11 -52.24 -11.92
C SER A 46 -6.34 -53.14 -11.79
N THR A 47 -6.10 -54.39 -11.38
CA THR A 47 -7.13 -55.31 -10.92
C THR A 47 -7.34 -55.10 -9.43
N THR A 48 -8.40 -54.37 -9.06
CA THR A 48 -8.91 -54.37 -7.67
C THR A 48 -10.29 -55.04 -7.62
N PRO A 49 -10.52 -55.94 -6.64
CA PRO A 49 -11.74 -56.73 -6.56
C PRO A 49 -12.94 -55.91 -6.09
N LYS A 50 -14.09 -56.31 -6.64
CA LYS A 50 -15.46 -55.82 -6.41
C LYS A 50 -15.86 -55.95 -4.92
N PRO A 51 -16.46 -54.94 -4.28
CA PRO A 51 -17.02 -55.10 -2.94
C PRO A 51 -18.31 -55.94 -2.99
N PRO A 52 -18.61 -56.74 -1.95
CA PRO A 52 -19.83 -57.56 -1.88
C PRO A 52 -21.06 -56.69 -1.56
N PRO A 53 -22.27 -57.19 -1.88
CA PRO A 53 -23.49 -56.39 -1.81
C PRO A 53 -23.99 -56.19 -0.38
N PHE A 54 -24.52 -54.99 -0.13
CA PHE A 54 -25.31 -54.64 1.05
C PHE A 54 -26.56 -55.53 1.15
N PHE A 55 -26.68 -56.28 2.24
CA PHE A 55 -27.93 -56.88 2.67
C PHE A 55 -28.70 -55.87 3.53
N SER A 56 -29.81 -55.38 2.99
CA SER A 56 -30.88 -54.73 3.72
C SER A 56 -31.75 -55.79 4.41
N GLY A 57 -31.92 -55.69 5.74
CA GLY A 57 -32.86 -56.57 6.44
C GLY A 57 -32.99 -56.35 7.95
N VAL A 58 -34.11 -55.71 8.31
CA VAL A 58 -34.98 -55.98 9.49
C VAL A 58 -34.51 -55.49 10.87
N GLY A 59 -35.38 -54.72 11.53
CA GLY A 59 -35.17 -54.14 12.85
C GLY A 59 -35.84 -54.86 14.02
N ILE A 60 -35.90 -54.12 15.12
CA ILE A 60 -36.54 -54.34 16.45
C ILE A 60 -35.64 -55.09 17.46
N PRO A 61 -35.66 -54.80 18.80
CA PRO A 61 -36.04 -53.59 19.55
C PRO A 61 -34.90 -53.05 20.47
N THR A 62 -35.06 -51.80 20.90
CA THR A 62 -34.31 -51.13 21.96
C THR A 62 -34.60 -51.73 23.36
N GLN A 63 -33.54 -52.04 24.11
CA GLN A 63 -33.54 -52.11 25.58
C GLN A 63 -32.34 -51.34 26.14
N PRO A 64 -32.48 -50.65 27.29
CA PRO A 64 -31.38 -49.91 27.91
C PRO A 64 -30.55 -50.88 28.76
N VAL A 65 -29.28 -51.07 28.39
CA VAL A 65 -28.31 -51.77 29.23
C VAL A 65 -27.36 -50.73 29.82
N SER A 66 -27.51 -50.45 31.11
CA SER A 66 -26.48 -49.78 31.90
C SER A 66 -25.29 -50.72 32.04
N LYS A 67 -24.23 -50.50 31.26
CA LYS A 67 -22.94 -51.15 31.47
C LYS A 67 -22.14 -50.33 32.48
N THR A 68 -22.23 -50.69 33.76
CA THR A 68 -21.11 -50.53 34.68
C THR A 68 -19.97 -51.41 34.17
N SER A 69 -18.89 -50.82 33.67
CA SER A 69 -17.69 -51.54 33.31
C SER A 69 -17.09 -52.16 34.58
N SER A 70 -17.22 -53.47 34.70
CA SER A 70 -16.43 -54.28 35.63
C SER A 70 -14.99 -54.23 35.14
N GLY A 71 -14.23 -53.23 35.61
CA GLY A 71 -12.80 -53.14 35.40
C GLY A 71 -12.13 -54.46 35.78
N LYS A 72 -11.49 -55.10 34.80
CA LYS A 72 -10.57 -56.20 35.05
C LYS A 72 -9.46 -55.60 35.89
N VAL A 73 -9.49 -55.88 37.20
CA VAL A 73 -8.45 -55.46 38.14
C VAL A 73 -7.16 -56.11 37.68
N ILE A 74 -6.32 -55.32 37.03
CA ILE A 74 -4.93 -55.64 36.75
C ILE A 74 -4.27 -55.90 38.11
N GLN A 75 -3.92 -57.17 38.37
CA GLN A 75 -3.32 -57.57 39.64
C GLN A 75 -1.88 -57.05 39.71
N ARG A 76 -1.67 -56.16 40.68
CA ARG A 76 -0.41 -55.46 40.96
C ARG A 76 0.71 -56.44 41.31
N SER A 77 1.80 -56.43 40.56
CA SER A 77 3.10 -56.82 41.08
C SER A 77 3.59 -55.66 41.97
N ASN A 78 3.73 -55.88 43.28
CA ASN A 78 4.27 -54.87 44.19
C ASN A 78 5.72 -54.55 43.79
N GLY A 79 5.93 -53.46 43.02
CA GLY A 79 7.26 -52.97 42.64
C GLY A 79 7.43 -52.45 41.22
N GLU A 80 6.43 -52.54 40.33
CA GLU A 80 6.54 -51.96 38.99
C GLU A 80 6.46 -50.42 39.03
N GLY A 81 7.47 -49.76 38.48
CA GLY A 81 7.48 -48.30 38.29
C GLY A 81 6.38 -47.84 37.32
N ASN A 82 6.10 -46.53 37.30
CA ASN A 82 5.04 -45.96 36.47
C ASN A 82 5.23 -46.29 34.99
N LEU A 83 6.47 -46.40 34.52
CA LEU A 83 6.77 -46.84 33.15
C LEU A 83 6.30 -48.27 32.83
N GLY A 84 6.42 -49.21 33.77
CA GLY A 84 5.93 -50.59 33.61
C GLY A 84 4.41 -50.62 33.45
N ARG A 85 3.71 -49.87 34.31
CA ARG A 85 2.26 -49.71 34.25
C ARG A 85 1.80 -49.07 32.93
N LEU A 86 2.54 -48.07 32.42
CA LEU A 86 2.23 -47.45 31.13
C LEU A 86 2.32 -48.46 29.99
N ASN A 87 3.35 -49.32 29.99
CA ASN A 87 3.48 -50.39 28.99
C ASN A 87 2.31 -51.35 29.02
N GLU A 88 1.94 -51.83 30.21
CA GLU A 88 0.82 -52.76 30.36
C GLU A 88 -0.50 -52.17 29.85
N MET A 89 -0.78 -50.90 30.18
CA MET A 89 -1.99 -50.23 29.73
C MET A 89 -2.03 -50.03 28.20
N LEU A 90 -0.91 -49.66 27.58
CA LEU A 90 -0.81 -49.47 26.14
C LEU A 90 -0.83 -50.79 25.35
N ASP A 91 -0.52 -51.93 25.98
CA ASP A 91 -0.63 -53.27 25.38
C ASP A 91 -2.02 -53.90 25.59
N SER A 92 -2.90 -53.24 26.34
CA SER A 92 -4.28 -53.68 26.54
C SER A 92 -5.09 -53.55 25.25
N ILE A 93 -5.93 -54.56 24.97
CA ILE A 93 -6.90 -54.49 23.86
C ILE A 93 -7.93 -53.37 24.04
N ASN A 94 -8.16 -52.96 25.30
CA ASN A 94 -9.02 -51.85 25.66
C ASN A 94 -8.20 -50.92 26.56
N VAL A 95 -7.46 -50.01 25.93
CA VAL A 95 -6.59 -49.06 26.61
C VAL A 95 -7.44 -48.15 27.48
N PRO A 96 -7.15 -47.98 28.78
CA PRO A 96 -7.86 -47.01 29.61
C PRO A 96 -7.27 -45.60 29.38
N GLU A 97 -7.77 -44.86 28.40
CA GLU A 97 -7.15 -43.63 27.87
C GLU A 97 -6.93 -42.56 28.95
N GLU A 98 -7.92 -42.31 29.81
CA GLU A 98 -7.80 -41.35 30.92
C GLU A 98 -6.78 -41.78 31.98
N GLU A 99 -6.62 -43.08 32.22
CA GLU A 99 -5.58 -43.59 33.13
C GLU A 99 -4.20 -43.44 32.52
N VAL A 100 -4.06 -43.66 31.21
CA VAL A 100 -2.82 -43.42 30.45
C VAL A 100 -2.42 -41.95 30.54
N ILE A 101 -3.34 -41.03 30.25
CA ILE A 101 -3.10 -39.57 30.31
C ILE A 101 -2.70 -39.16 31.73
N THR A 102 -3.44 -39.62 32.74
CA THR A 102 -3.13 -39.35 34.15
C THR A 102 -1.73 -39.88 34.51
N LEU A 103 -1.39 -41.08 34.06
CA LEU A 103 -0.10 -41.68 34.35
C LEU A 103 1.05 -40.90 33.68
N CYS A 104 0.88 -40.35 32.49
CA CYS A 104 1.87 -39.46 31.86
C CYS A 104 2.25 -38.29 32.78
N GLY A 105 1.30 -37.75 33.55
CA GLY A 105 1.53 -36.69 34.52
C GLY A 105 2.29 -37.13 35.78
N LEU A 106 2.24 -38.43 36.10
CA LEU A 106 2.87 -39.03 37.29
C LEU A 106 4.26 -39.63 37.02
N LEU A 107 4.68 -39.72 35.75
CA LEU A 107 6.02 -40.18 35.40
C LEU A 107 7.09 -39.24 35.97
N THR A 108 8.19 -39.82 36.43
CA THR A 108 9.41 -39.07 36.75
C THR A 108 10.05 -38.49 35.49
N ASP A 109 10.92 -37.49 35.61
CA ASP A 109 11.60 -36.90 34.45
C ASP A 109 12.40 -37.93 33.64
N SER A 110 13.04 -38.91 34.31
CA SER A 110 13.74 -40.00 33.64
C SER A 110 12.81 -40.92 32.87
N GLU A 111 11.63 -41.21 33.42
CA GLU A 111 10.61 -42.02 32.74
C GLU A 111 10.00 -41.25 31.57
N LYS A 112 9.70 -39.95 31.73
CA LYS A 112 9.26 -39.08 30.63
C LYS A 112 10.27 -39.05 29.49
N ALA A 113 11.55 -38.90 29.81
CA ALA A 113 12.62 -38.98 28.81
C ALA A 113 12.65 -40.34 28.09
N THR A 114 12.40 -41.43 28.82
CA THR A 114 12.29 -42.76 28.22
C THR A 114 11.06 -42.89 27.32
N VAL A 115 9.91 -42.34 27.71
CA VAL A 115 8.70 -42.33 26.87
C VAL A 115 8.94 -41.55 25.58
N LEU A 116 9.56 -40.36 25.67
CA LEU A 116 9.83 -39.51 24.53
C LEU A 116 10.88 -40.10 23.57
N ALA A 117 11.84 -40.87 24.07
CA ALA A 117 12.88 -41.52 23.25
C ALA A 117 12.51 -42.95 22.80
N GLY A 118 11.64 -43.66 23.52
CA GLY A 118 11.56 -45.12 23.55
C GLY A 118 10.48 -45.76 22.67
N GLY A 119 10.08 -45.12 21.56
CA GLY A 119 9.12 -45.71 20.62
C GLY A 119 7.66 -45.77 21.13
N TYR A 120 7.31 -44.98 22.15
CA TYR A 120 5.93 -44.90 22.66
C TYR A 120 4.99 -44.16 21.71
N ARG A 121 5.52 -43.29 20.84
CA ARG A 121 4.72 -42.47 19.91
C ARG A 121 3.69 -43.28 19.11
N PRO A 122 4.04 -44.35 18.36
CA PRO A 122 3.04 -45.11 17.61
C PRO A 122 2.04 -45.84 18.51
N ARG A 123 2.46 -46.30 19.69
CA ARG A 123 1.57 -47.00 20.64
C ARG A 123 0.53 -46.06 21.21
N MET A 124 0.95 -44.86 21.59
CA MET A 124 0.04 -43.84 22.09
C MET A 124 -0.85 -43.28 20.97
N ALA A 125 -0.33 -43.10 19.76
CA ALA A 125 -1.11 -42.67 18.60
C ALA A 125 -2.22 -43.69 18.23
N ASN A 126 -1.94 -44.98 18.35
CA ASN A 126 -2.95 -46.02 18.15
C ASN A 126 -4.01 -46.09 19.26
N ALA A 127 -3.69 -45.57 20.44
CA ALA A 127 -4.52 -45.69 21.64
C ALA A 127 -5.33 -44.44 21.96
N LEU A 128 -4.84 -43.25 21.59
CA LEU A 128 -5.40 -41.96 21.97
C LEU A 128 -5.87 -41.21 20.73
N ASN A 129 -7.01 -40.52 20.83
CA ASN A 129 -7.42 -39.53 19.83
C ASN A 129 -6.64 -38.21 19.96
N VAL A 130 -6.93 -37.23 19.08
CA VAL A 130 -6.25 -35.92 19.06
C VAL A 130 -6.34 -35.19 20.40
N GLU A 131 -7.52 -35.04 20.98
CA GLU A 131 -7.72 -34.33 22.25
C GLU A 131 -7.00 -35.03 23.42
N GLU A 132 -7.08 -36.35 23.47
CA GLU A 132 -6.37 -37.19 24.45
C GLU A 132 -4.85 -37.08 24.31
N MET A 133 -4.35 -37.11 23.08
CA MET A 133 -2.93 -36.97 22.78
C MET A 133 -2.41 -35.59 23.19
N VAL A 134 -3.14 -34.50 22.88
CA VAL A 134 -2.80 -33.14 23.33
C VAL A 134 -2.62 -33.09 24.84
N ARG A 135 -3.55 -33.69 25.61
CA ARG A 135 -3.45 -33.75 27.08
C ARG A 135 -2.24 -34.57 27.52
N ALA A 136 -2.03 -35.75 26.94
CA ALA A 136 -0.92 -36.64 27.28
C ALA A 136 0.46 -36.00 27.04
N VAL A 137 0.69 -35.41 25.86
CA VAL A 137 2.01 -34.81 25.51
C VAL A 137 2.31 -33.55 26.30
N ASN A 138 1.27 -32.83 26.75
CA ASN A 138 1.45 -31.72 27.69
C ASN A 138 1.92 -32.20 29.06
N TYR A 139 1.37 -33.29 29.58
CA TYR A 139 1.87 -33.91 30.82
C TYR A 139 3.31 -34.44 30.70
N LEU A 140 3.68 -34.96 29.52
CA LEU A 140 5.05 -35.42 29.25
C LEU A 140 6.07 -34.28 29.19
N GLY A 141 5.64 -33.02 29.03
CA GLY A 141 6.53 -31.87 28.97
C GLY A 141 7.47 -31.88 27.75
N ALA A 142 7.03 -32.48 26.64
CA ALA A 142 7.81 -32.50 25.40
C ALA A 142 7.99 -31.10 24.80
N MET A 143 8.97 -30.92 23.91
CA MET A 143 9.07 -29.70 23.11
C MET A 143 7.90 -29.59 22.12
N LEU A 144 7.54 -28.37 21.73
CA LEU A 144 6.40 -28.08 20.85
C LEU A 144 6.41 -28.91 19.56
N SER A 145 7.55 -29.02 18.86
CA SER A 145 7.62 -29.82 17.63
C SER A 145 7.28 -31.29 17.86
N THR A 146 7.77 -31.87 18.96
CA THR A 146 7.45 -33.26 19.35
C THR A 146 5.99 -33.41 19.76
N LYS A 147 5.42 -32.44 20.48
CA LYS A 147 3.99 -32.43 20.82
C LYS A 147 3.12 -32.48 19.56
N LEU A 148 3.37 -31.58 18.61
CA LEU A 148 2.60 -31.48 17.37
C LEU A 148 2.76 -32.74 16.50
N GLU A 149 3.97 -33.32 16.46
CA GLU A 149 4.25 -34.57 15.76
C GLU A 149 3.42 -35.74 16.31
N TRP A 150 3.33 -35.87 17.64
CA TRP A 150 2.57 -36.94 18.27
C TRP A 150 1.07 -36.76 18.08
N VAL A 151 0.60 -35.51 18.15
CA VAL A 151 -0.80 -35.17 17.84
C VAL A 151 -1.14 -35.47 16.38
N ASN A 152 -0.23 -35.17 15.45
CA ASN A 152 -0.40 -35.51 14.04
C ASN A 152 -0.51 -37.03 13.81
N ASP A 153 0.27 -37.84 14.52
CA ASP A 153 0.21 -39.30 14.41
C ASP A 153 -1.08 -39.89 15.01
N ALA A 154 -1.67 -39.24 16.02
CA ALA A 154 -2.94 -39.65 16.61
C ALA A 154 -4.15 -39.28 15.72
N ALA A 155 -3.97 -38.36 14.77
CA ALA A 155 -5.01 -37.95 13.86
C ALA A 155 -5.18 -38.95 12.70
N PHE A 156 -6.42 -39.10 12.22
CA PHE A 156 -6.69 -39.92 11.04
C PHE A 156 -6.07 -39.31 9.78
N THR A 157 -6.17 -37.99 9.64
CA THR A 157 -5.50 -37.16 8.63
C THR A 157 -5.12 -35.82 9.26
N THR A 158 -4.08 -35.15 8.77
CA THR A 158 -3.67 -33.83 9.28
C THR A 158 -4.85 -32.84 9.33
N GLY A 159 -5.62 -32.72 8.25
CA GLY A 159 -6.79 -31.83 8.20
C GLY A 159 -8.00 -32.26 9.04
N SER A 160 -7.87 -33.28 9.90
CA SER A 160 -8.85 -33.59 10.95
C SER A 160 -8.52 -32.96 12.30
N ILE A 161 -7.37 -32.28 12.39
CA ILE A 161 -6.95 -31.51 13.56
C ILE A 161 -7.43 -30.08 13.36
N ASP A 162 -8.21 -29.56 14.30
CA ASP A 162 -8.57 -28.15 14.32
C ASP A 162 -7.50 -27.35 15.06
N TYR A 163 -7.13 -26.17 14.54
CA TYR A 163 -6.14 -25.32 15.21
C TYR A 163 -6.54 -24.98 16.67
N SER A 164 -7.83 -24.88 16.98
CA SER A 164 -8.33 -24.68 18.34
C SER A 164 -7.82 -25.74 19.32
N ASP A 165 -7.66 -26.99 18.87
CA ASP A 165 -7.23 -28.11 19.72
C ASP A 165 -5.75 -28.01 20.10
N ILE A 166 -4.94 -27.34 19.27
CA ILE A 166 -3.50 -27.23 19.46
C ILE A 166 -3.03 -25.82 19.84
N SER A 167 -3.87 -24.80 19.72
CA SER A 167 -3.57 -23.38 19.99
C SER A 167 -2.94 -23.16 21.36
N GLY A 168 -3.47 -23.81 22.41
CA GLY A 168 -2.93 -23.72 23.77
C GLY A 168 -1.47 -24.19 23.89
N MET A 169 -1.05 -25.17 23.08
CA MET A 169 0.35 -25.62 23.07
C MET A 169 1.25 -24.64 22.33
N VAL A 170 0.77 -24.04 21.24
CA VAL A 170 1.52 -23.08 20.43
C VAL A 170 1.76 -21.79 21.21
N SER A 171 0.70 -21.19 21.74
CA SER A 171 0.76 -19.94 22.52
C SER A 171 1.58 -20.06 23.81
N SER A 172 1.53 -21.20 24.50
CA SER A 172 2.27 -21.41 25.76
C SER A 172 3.74 -21.81 25.59
N ALA A 173 4.15 -22.27 24.41
CA ALA A 173 5.52 -22.71 24.17
C ALA A 173 6.53 -21.54 24.26
N PRO A 174 7.77 -21.79 24.70
CA PRO A 174 8.85 -20.81 24.59
C PRO A 174 9.12 -20.39 23.13
N GLN A 175 9.52 -19.13 22.90
CA GLN A 175 9.76 -18.62 21.53
C GLN A 175 10.85 -19.41 20.77
N ASN A 176 11.86 -19.95 21.46
CA ASN A 176 12.87 -20.78 20.82
C ASN A 176 12.29 -22.07 20.23
N GLU A 177 11.28 -22.68 20.88
CA GLU A 177 10.60 -23.86 20.36
C GLU A 177 9.69 -23.50 19.19
N ARG A 178 8.96 -22.38 19.27
CA ARG A 178 8.17 -21.87 18.13
C ARG A 178 9.04 -21.60 16.91
N ASN A 179 10.21 -21.00 17.11
CA ASN A 179 11.16 -20.72 16.03
C ASN A 179 11.69 -21.99 15.35
N MET A 180 11.74 -23.14 16.04
CA MET A 180 12.08 -24.42 15.41
C MET A 180 11.04 -24.88 14.39
N LEU A 181 9.82 -24.32 14.44
CA LEU A 181 8.76 -24.61 13.48
C LEU A 181 8.92 -23.82 12.16
N LYS A 182 9.94 -22.96 12.02
CA LYS A 182 10.22 -22.21 10.77
C LYS A 182 10.85 -23.08 9.67
N ILE A 183 10.22 -24.20 9.35
CA ILE A 183 10.61 -25.11 8.26
C ILE A 183 9.39 -25.51 7.43
N ASN A 184 9.63 -25.89 6.17
CA ASN A 184 8.56 -26.19 5.21
C ASN A 184 7.59 -27.30 5.66
N TYR A 185 8.07 -28.28 6.44
CA TYR A 185 7.22 -29.33 6.99
C TYR A 185 6.08 -28.74 7.85
N TRP A 186 6.44 -27.86 8.79
CA TRP A 186 5.46 -27.24 9.69
C TRP A 186 4.58 -26.22 8.96
N ARG A 187 5.11 -25.51 7.96
CA ARG A 187 4.28 -24.65 7.09
C ARG A 187 3.13 -25.46 6.47
N GLY A 188 3.43 -26.63 5.90
CA GLY A 188 2.41 -27.52 5.35
C GLY A 188 1.43 -28.03 6.41
N PHE A 189 1.93 -28.44 7.58
CA PHE A 189 1.08 -28.84 8.71
C PHE A 189 0.09 -27.74 9.10
N PHE A 190 0.53 -26.50 9.29
CA PHE A 190 -0.37 -25.40 9.66
C PHE A 190 -1.35 -25.02 8.55
N VAL A 191 -0.97 -25.13 7.27
CA VAL A 191 -1.89 -24.98 6.13
C VAL A 191 -3.00 -26.03 6.17
N ASP A 192 -2.69 -27.27 6.58
CA ASP A 192 -3.68 -28.34 6.66
C ASP A 192 -4.62 -28.21 7.87
N VAL A 193 -4.13 -27.70 9.01
CA VAL A 193 -4.91 -27.64 10.27
C VAL A 193 -5.61 -26.30 10.53
N CYS A 194 -5.29 -25.27 9.76
CA CYS A 194 -5.88 -23.94 9.91
C CYS A 194 -6.94 -23.68 8.84
N THR A 195 -8.00 -23.01 9.26
CA THR A 195 -8.79 -22.14 8.37
C THR A 195 -8.03 -20.85 8.07
N ASN A 196 -8.52 -20.07 7.10
CA ASN A 196 -8.02 -18.73 6.80
C ASN A 196 -7.90 -17.83 8.06
N GLU A 197 -8.94 -17.82 8.91
CA GLU A 197 -8.97 -16.98 10.12
C GLU A 197 -8.02 -17.49 11.19
N THR A 198 -7.98 -18.81 11.40
CA THR A 198 -7.09 -19.40 12.39
C THR A 198 -5.63 -19.36 11.97
N MET A 199 -5.32 -19.28 10.66
CA MET A 199 -3.94 -19.10 10.18
C MET A 199 -3.36 -17.75 10.64
N ILE A 200 -4.15 -16.67 10.60
CA ILE A 200 -3.73 -15.36 11.12
C ILE A 200 -3.41 -15.45 12.61
N THR A 201 -4.33 -16.06 13.38
CA THR A 201 -4.14 -16.29 14.82
C THR A 201 -2.89 -17.12 15.09
N ALA A 202 -2.70 -18.21 14.34
CA ALA A 202 -1.56 -19.10 14.49
C ALA A 202 -0.24 -18.39 14.23
N LEU A 203 -0.15 -17.57 13.18
CA LEU A 203 1.07 -16.82 12.87
C LEU A 203 1.38 -15.75 13.92
N ASP A 204 0.36 -15.15 14.53
CA ASP A 204 0.54 -14.23 15.66
C ASP A 204 1.04 -14.95 16.92
N GLU A 205 0.46 -16.09 17.27
CA GLU A 205 0.90 -16.91 18.40
C GLU A 205 2.30 -17.51 18.18
N LEU A 206 2.65 -17.83 16.93
CA LEU A 206 3.98 -18.31 16.54
C LEU A 206 5.06 -17.24 16.77
N GLY A 207 4.69 -15.96 16.74
CA GLY A 207 5.61 -14.84 16.97
C GLY A 207 6.71 -14.75 15.90
N PHE A 208 6.39 -15.12 14.66
CA PHE A 208 7.33 -15.05 13.54
C PHE A 208 7.57 -13.61 13.08
N ASP A 209 8.67 -13.38 12.38
CA ASP A 209 8.95 -12.13 11.69
C ASP A 209 7.97 -11.89 10.53
N LEU A 210 7.84 -10.64 10.11
CA LEU A 210 6.86 -10.23 9.11
C LEU A 210 6.98 -11.05 7.81
N GLU A 211 8.19 -11.24 7.28
CA GLU A 211 8.40 -11.95 6.02
C GLU A 211 7.95 -13.41 6.13
N THR A 212 8.29 -14.09 7.22
CA THR A 212 7.85 -15.47 7.46
C THR A 212 6.33 -15.57 7.60
N LYS A 213 5.68 -14.63 8.30
CA LYS A 213 4.20 -14.59 8.38
C LYS A 213 3.57 -14.45 7.01
N LEU A 214 4.08 -13.53 6.19
CA LEU A 214 3.57 -13.32 4.83
C LEU A 214 3.84 -14.53 3.91
N ASP A 215 4.97 -15.21 4.08
CA ASP A 215 5.32 -16.41 3.29
C ASP A 215 4.35 -17.56 3.56
N TRP A 216 3.96 -17.73 4.83
CA TRP A 216 3.04 -18.76 5.25
C TRP A 216 1.59 -18.46 4.81
N ILE A 217 1.12 -17.22 4.98
CA ILE A 217 -0.24 -16.85 4.54
C ILE A 217 -0.36 -16.87 2.99
N GLU A 218 0.72 -16.60 2.26
CA GLU A 218 0.75 -16.76 0.80
C GLU A 218 0.58 -18.22 0.37
N ALA A 219 1.06 -19.19 1.14
CA ALA A 219 0.82 -20.61 0.87
C ALA A 219 -0.68 -20.93 0.93
N GLU A 220 -1.35 -20.37 1.92
CA GLU A 220 -2.77 -20.59 2.18
C GLU A 220 -3.66 -20.06 1.04
N LEU A 221 -3.29 -18.90 0.48
CA LEU A 221 -3.93 -18.33 -0.71
C LEU A 221 -4.01 -19.33 -1.87
N HIS A 222 -2.96 -20.12 -2.09
CA HIS A 222 -2.88 -21.06 -3.20
C HIS A 222 -3.70 -22.33 -2.96
N SER A 223 -3.82 -22.76 -1.70
CA SER A 223 -4.52 -24.00 -1.32
C SER A 223 -6.04 -23.83 -1.31
N ASN A 224 -6.54 -22.74 -0.70
CA ASN A 224 -7.96 -22.65 -0.31
C ASN A 224 -8.72 -21.48 -0.95
N ARG A 225 -8.18 -20.84 -2.00
CA ARG A 225 -8.79 -19.70 -2.72
C ARG A 225 -9.29 -18.60 -1.77
N MET A 226 -8.52 -18.29 -0.74
CA MET A 226 -8.84 -17.19 0.16
C MET A 226 -8.93 -15.86 -0.60
N GLU A 227 -9.94 -15.05 -0.31
CA GLU A 227 -9.95 -13.63 -0.68
C GLU A 227 -9.15 -12.88 0.40
N LEU A 228 -7.81 -12.95 0.33
CA LEU A 228 -6.95 -12.18 1.22
C LEU A 228 -6.98 -10.73 0.78
N SER A 229 -7.17 -9.83 1.73
CA SER A 229 -7.10 -8.40 1.48
C SER A 229 -5.98 -7.76 2.31
N TYR A 230 -5.49 -6.61 1.85
CA TYR A 230 -4.48 -5.86 2.59
C TYR A 230 -4.87 -5.59 4.05
N SER A 231 -6.15 -5.29 4.34
CA SER A 231 -6.60 -5.00 5.71
C SER A 231 -6.42 -6.17 6.67
N THR A 232 -6.41 -7.42 6.18
CA THR A 232 -6.13 -8.61 7.00
C THR A 232 -4.69 -8.63 7.51
N ILE A 233 -3.72 -8.24 6.68
CA ILE A 233 -2.28 -8.28 7.02
C ILE A 233 -1.74 -6.92 7.49
N GLN A 234 -2.49 -5.83 7.30
CA GLN A 234 -2.10 -4.48 7.71
C GLN A 234 -1.66 -4.42 9.18
N PRO A 235 -2.35 -5.06 10.15
CA PRO A 235 -1.93 -5.05 11.55
C PRO A 235 -0.50 -5.53 11.76
N TRP A 236 -0.01 -6.50 10.97
CA TRP A 236 1.38 -6.96 11.05
C TRP A 236 2.38 -5.93 10.54
N ILE A 237 2.01 -5.17 9.50
CA ILE A 237 2.89 -4.17 8.88
C ILE A 237 2.98 -2.91 9.74
N VAL A 238 1.85 -2.45 10.30
CA VAL A 238 1.82 -1.24 11.14
C VAL A 238 2.14 -1.51 12.61
N HIS A 239 2.36 -2.77 12.98
CA HIS A 239 2.65 -3.14 14.36
C HIS A 239 3.90 -2.39 14.88
N PRO A 240 3.88 -1.83 16.11
CA PRO A 240 5.02 -1.06 16.63
C PRO A 240 6.34 -1.82 16.72
N ASN A 241 6.29 -3.16 16.81
CA ASN A 241 7.48 -4.01 16.85
C ASN A 241 8.01 -4.41 15.46
N THR A 242 7.26 -4.13 14.40
CA THR A 242 7.69 -4.44 13.03
C THR A 242 8.66 -3.37 12.56
N THR A 243 9.92 -3.76 12.42
CA THR A 243 11.00 -2.82 12.12
C THR A 243 11.01 -2.39 10.66
N GLN A 244 11.62 -1.24 10.36
CA GLN A 244 11.82 -0.85 8.95
C GLN A 244 12.71 -1.86 8.20
N SER A 245 13.63 -2.55 8.89
CA SER A 245 14.46 -3.60 8.27
C SER A 245 13.64 -4.79 7.78
N GLU A 246 12.61 -5.20 8.55
CA GLU A 246 11.69 -6.27 8.12
C GLU A 246 10.84 -5.81 6.94
N LYS A 247 10.31 -4.58 6.99
CA LYS A 247 9.55 -3.99 5.88
C LYS A 247 10.39 -3.90 4.61
N ASP A 248 11.63 -3.45 4.72
CA ASP A 248 12.57 -3.33 3.61
C ASP A 248 12.95 -4.70 3.00
N GLY A 249 12.90 -5.78 3.79
CA GLY A 249 13.00 -7.17 3.30
C GLY A 249 11.93 -7.51 2.27
N LEU A 250 10.80 -6.81 2.29
CA LEU A 250 9.70 -6.98 1.33
C LEU A 250 9.93 -6.25 0.00
N LYS A 251 11.05 -5.55 -0.22
CA LYS A 251 11.37 -4.85 -1.48
C LYS A 251 11.82 -5.81 -2.59
N THR A 252 11.01 -6.82 -2.91
CA THR A 252 11.30 -7.81 -3.96
C THR A 252 10.15 -7.93 -4.96
N ASN A 253 10.43 -8.45 -6.16
CA ASN A 253 9.40 -8.68 -7.18
C ASN A 253 8.35 -9.72 -6.74
N ARG A 254 8.75 -10.68 -5.89
CA ARG A 254 7.82 -11.65 -5.28
C ARG A 254 6.77 -10.91 -4.46
N TRP A 255 7.23 -10.09 -3.51
CA TRP A 255 6.34 -9.35 -2.63
C TRP A 255 5.52 -8.30 -3.38
N LYS A 256 6.11 -7.63 -4.38
CA LYS A 256 5.37 -6.75 -5.30
C LYS A 256 4.17 -7.44 -5.93
N THR A 257 4.37 -8.65 -6.46
CA THR A 257 3.30 -9.47 -7.05
C THR A 257 2.26 -9.86 -6.01
N PHE A 258 2.70 -10.31 -4.83
CA PHE A 258 1.81 -10.66 -3.73
C PHE A 258 0.92 -9.48 -3.31
N PHE A 259 1.50 -8.29 -3.10
CA PHE A 259 0.73 -7.09 -2.75
C PHE A 259 -0.23 -6.69 -3.87
N GLY A 260 0.13 -6.84 -5.15
CA GLY A 260 -0.77 -6.61 -6.28
C GLY A 260 -1.98 -7.54 -6.30
N GLN A 261 -1.85 -8.77 -5.78
CA GLN A 261 -2.98 -9.71 -5.68
C GLN A 261 -3.97 -9.36 -4.57
N ILE A 262 -3.49 -8.80 -3.45
CA ILE A 262 -4.31 -8.56 -2.25
C ILE A 262 -4.72 -7.10 -2.06
N CYS A 263 -4.24 -6.20 -2.92
CA CYS A 263 -4.53 -4.78 -2.86
C CYS A 263 -5.44 -4.32 -4.02
N THR A 264 -6.32 -3.37 -3.73
CA THR A 264 -6.86 -2.46 -4.75
C THR A 264 -5.87 -1.32 -5.00
N ASN A 265 -6.13 -0.47 -6.00
CA ASN A 265 -5.31 0.73 -6.23
C ASN A 265 -5.21 1.62 -4.97
N GLU A 266 -6.32 1.75 -4.23
CA GLU A 266 -6.35 2.55 -3.01
C GLU A 266 -5.55 1.90 -1.88
N THR A 267 -5.76 0.60 -1.63
CA THR A 267 -5.04 -0.08 -0.55
C THR A 267 -3.57 -0.31 -0.88
N MET A 268 -3.17 -0.33 -2.16
CA MET A 268 -1.77 -0.37 -2.58
C MET A 268 -1.03 0.90 -2.14
N ILE A 269 -1.66 2.08 -2.26
CA ILE A 269 -1.06 3.34 -1.80
C ILE A 269 -0.88 3.31 -0.28
N THR A 270 -1.91 2.86 0.45
CA THR A 270 -1.84 2.68 1.90
C THR A 270 -0.75 1.67 2.29
N ALA A 271 -0.66 0.52 1.61
CA ALA A 271 0.35 -0.50 1.86
C ALA A 271 1.76 0.05 1.70
N LEU A 272 2.00 0.76 0.61
CA LEU A 272 3.30 1.38 0.32
C LEU A 272 3.68 2.49 1.32
N ASN A 273 2.69 3.23 1.85
CA ASN A 273 2.89 4.18 2.94
C ASN A 273 3.23 3.45 4.26
N ASP A 274 2.47 2.42 4.63
CA ASP A 274 2.65 1.66 5.88
C ASP A 274 3.97 0.87 5.89
N LEU A 275 4.43 0.43 4.72
CA LEU A 275 5.74 -0.18 4.50
C LEU A 275 6.90 0.83 4.63
N GLY A 276 6.62 2.13 4.60
CA GLY A 276 7.65 3.17 4.71
C GLY A 276 8.62 3.19 3.52
N PHE A 277 8.19 2.71 2.35
CA PHE A 277 9.05 2.66 1.17
C PHE A 277 9.36 4.06 0.65
N ASP A 278 10.58 4.23 0.13
CA ASP A 278 10.96 5.48 -0.51
C ASP A 278 10.15 5.70 -1.79
N ARG A 279 10.09 6.96 -2.20
CA ARG A 279 9.27 7.41 -3.32
C ARG A 279 9.58 6.71 -4.64
N THR A 280 10.84 6.36 -4.89
CA THR A 280 11.24 5.68 -6.13
C THR A 280 10.62 4.29 -6.18
N THR A 281 10.80 3.51 -5.13
CA THR A 281 10.20 2.17 -5.01
C THR A 281 8.68 2.22 -5.06
N ARG A 282 8.06 3.16 -4.34
CA ARG A 282 6.59 3.31 -4.34
C ARG A 282 6.05 3.56 -5.74
N ARG A 283 6.64 4.49 -6.49
CA ARG A 283 6.22 4.80 -7.88
C ARG A 283 6.39 3.60 -8.80
N GLU A 284 7.47 2.86 -8.66
CA GLU A 284 7.72 1.64 -9.44
C GLU A 284 6.67 0.56 -9.15
N TRP A 285 6.24 0.42 -7.91
CA TRP A 285 5.19 -0.52 -7.52
C TRP A 285 3.83 -0.08 -8.03
N MET A 286 3.45 1.18 -7.79
CA MET A 286 2.21 1.76 -8.30
C MET A 286 2.09 1.64 -9.82
N ALA A 287 3.15 1.95 -10.57
CA ALA A 287 3.15 1.87 -12.03
C ALA A 287 2.95 0.44 -12.55
N ALA A 288 3.49 -0.58 -11.86
CA ALA A 288 3.32 -1.97 -12.26
C ALA A 288 1.88 -2.48 -12.10
N GLU A 289 1.16 -1.94 -11.11
CA GLU A 289 -0.27 -2.22 -10.90
C GLU A 289 -1.19 -1.38 -11.80
N GLY A 290 -0.61 -0.62 -12.74
CA GLY A 290 -1.38 0.26 -13.63
C GLY A 290 -1.96 1.50 -12.93
N ILE A 291 -1.51 1.81 -11.71
CA ILE A 291 -1.87 3.05 -11.03
C ILE A 291 -1.15 4.19 -11.75
N THR A 292 -1.93 5.19 -12.19
CA THR A 292 -1.36 6.36 -12.86
C THR A 292 -0.49 7.14 -11.88
N VAL A 293 0.81 7.17 -12.15
CA VAL A 293 1.77 7.98 -11.39
C VAL A 293 1.90 9.34 -12.06
N TYR A 294 1.39 10.38 -11.39
CA TYR A 294 1.52 11.75 -11.86
C TYR A 294 2.93 12.31 -11.60
N ALA A 295 3.29 13.33 -12.37
CA ALA A 295 4.57 14.02 -12.27
C ALA A 295 4.39 15.53 -12.07
N ILE A 296 5.49 16.17 -11.65
CA ILE A 296 5.62 17.62 -11.68
C ILE A 296 6.25 17.97 -13.03
N ILE A 297 5.57 18.79 -13.83
CA ILE A 297 6.02 19.27 -15.14
C ILE A 297 6.35 20.74 -15.01
N GLU A 298 7.53 21.15 -15.46
CA GLU A 298 7.88 22.56 -15.62
C GLU A 298 7.53 22.98 -17.04
N LYS A 299 6.76 24.07 -17.19
CA LYS A 299 6.56 24.65 -18.53
C LYS A 299 7.89 25.16 -19.08
N SER A 300 8.00 25.22 -20.41
CA SER A 300 9.21 25.71 -21.08
C SER A 300 9.58 27.15 -20.71
N ASP A 301 8.62 27.96 -20.26
CA ASP A 301 8.78 29.34 -19.78
C ASP A 301 8.85 29.44 -18.25
N PHE A 302 8.96 28.33 -17.53
CA PHE A 302 9.24 28.34 -16.09
C PHE A 302 10.70 28.75 -15.85
N LEU A 303 10.89 30.00 -15.43
CA LEU A 303 12.22 30.57 -15.20
C LEU A 303 12.52 30.67 -13.70
N ARG A 304 13.71 30.21 -13.31
CA ARG A 304 14.23 30.41 -11.95
C ARG A 304 14.92 31.75 -11.77
N SER A 305 15.38 32.36 -12.87
CA SER A 305 16.01 33.67 -12.86
C SER A 305 15.78 34.39 -14.19
N ILE A 306 15.44 35.67 -14.14
CA ILE A 306 15.29 36.55 -15.30
C ILE A 306 15.53 38.00 -14.88
N GLU A 307 16.33 38.76 -15.63
CA GLU A 307 16.55 40.21 -15.42
C GLU A 307 16.90 40.60 -13.97
N GLY A 308 17.75 39.81 -13.31
CA GLY A 308 18.15 40.04 -11.92
C GLY A 308 17.09 39.71 -10.86
N VAL A 309 15.93 39.18 -11.27
CA VAL A 309 14.92 38.58 -10.38
C VAL A 309 15.20 37.08 -10.29
N THR A 310 15.28 36.55 -9.07
CA THR A 310 15.53 35.13 -8.81
C THR A 310 14.46 34.53 -7.91
N LEU A 311 13.93 33.37 -8.31
CA LEU A 311 13.00 32.56 -7.53
C LEU A 311 13.70 32.03 -6.27
N SER A 312 13.03 32.11 -5.12
CA SER A 312 13.57 31.54 -3.88
C SER A 312 13.66 30.02 -3.98
N SER A 313 14.86 29.48 -3.75
CA SER A 313 15.05 28.03 -3.67
C SER A 313 14.26 27.41 -2.51
N GLU A 314 14.06 28.15 -1.42
CA GLU A 314 13.20 27.73 -0.31
C GLU A 314 11.74 27.60 -0.73
N LEU A 315 11.20 28.60 -1.44
CA LEU A 315 9.84 28.57 -1.96
C LEU A 315 9.67 27.41 -2.95
N GLU A 316 10.58 27.29 -3.92
CA GLU A 316 10.54 26.20 -4.91
C GLU A 316 10.54 24.84 -4.23
N ASN A 317 11.42 24.63 -3.25
CA ASN A 317 11.52 23.37 -2.51
C ASN A 317 10.24 23.07 -1.72
N ARG A 318 9.63 24.07 -1.07
CA ARG A 318 8.38 23.87 -0.32
C ARG A 318 7.21 23.55 -1.23
N VAL A 319 7.05 24.27 -2.34
CA VAL A 319 6.00 23.98 -3.33
C VAL A 319 6.22 22.61 -3.96
N ARG A 320 7.46 22.27 -4.31
CA ARG A 320 7.82 20.95 -4.81
C ARG A 320 7.43 19.89 -3.80
N ASN A 321 7.91 19.95 -2.56
CA ASN A 321 7.58 18.98 -1.51
C ASN A 321 6.07 18.80 -1.30
N LEU A 322 5.29 19.90 -1.32
CA LEU A 322 3.82 19.82 -1.31
C LEU A 322 3.33 18.99 -2.50
N CYS A 323 3.73 19.35 -3.71
CA CYS A 323 3.29 18.68 -4.94
C CYS A 323 3.69 17.20 -4.96
N GLU A 324 4.88 16.87 -4.44
CA GLU A 324 5.34 15.49 -4.30
C GLU A 324 4.47 14.71 -3.32
N TYR A 325 4.15 15.29 -2.17
CA TYR A 325 3.22 14.71 -1.21
C TYR A 325 1.83 14.48 -1.82
N LEU A 326 1.30 15.45 -2.57
CA LEU A 326 -0.01 15.31 -3.21
C LEU A 326 -0.04 14.15 -4.22
N ILE A 327 1.03 13.97 -4.98
CA ILE A 327 1.18 12.84 -5.90
C ILE A 327 1.27 11.53 -5.11
N ASP A 328 2.13 11.48 -4.10
CA ASP A 328 2.40 10.27 -3.34
C ASP A 328 1.18 9.83 -2.50
N GLN A 329 0.31 10.76 -2.12
CA GLN A 329 -0.97 10.47 -1.44
C GLN A 329 -2.16 10.33 -2.41
N ASN A 330 -1.91 10.31 -3.73
CA ASN A 330 -2.94 10.20 -4.77
C ASN A 330 -4.05 11.27 -4.67
N LEU A 331 -3.69 12.47 -4.19
CA LEU A 331 -4.60 13.60 -3.99
C LEU A 331 -4.80 14.44 -5.26
N VAL A 332 -4.11 14.10 -6.35
CA VAL A 332 -4.24 14.76 -7.66
C VAL A 332 -4.82 13.83 -8.72
N SER A 333 -5.44 14.43 -9.74
CA SER A 333 -6.03 13.74 -10.88
C SER A 333 -5.28 13.96 -12.21
N GLU A 334 -4.26 14.82 -12.22
CA GLU A 334 -3.39 15.04 -13.37
C GLU A 334 -1.98 15.45 -12.94
N ASN A 335 -1.08 15.59 -13.93
CA ASN A 335 0.26 16.11 -13.69
C ASN A 335 0.19 17.54 -13.13
N ILE A 336 0.95 17.80 -12.06
CA ILE A 336 1.07 19.15 -11.52
C ILE A 336 1.99 19.94 -12.45
N THR A 337 1.57 21.13 -12.84
CA THR A 337 2.36 21.96 -13.77
C THR A 337 2.87 23.21 -13.08
N PHE A 338 4.18 23.39 -12.99
CA PHE A 338 4.79 24.65 -12.61
C PHE A 338 4.71 25.61 -13.80
N ASN A 339 3.87 26.63 -13.65
CA ASN A 339 3.50 27.56 -14.71
C ASN A 339 4.49 28.71 -14.82
N GLU A 340 4.81 29.38 -13.72
CA GLU A 340 5.65 30.57 -13.71
C GLU A 340 6.45 30.67 -12.41
N GLY A 341 7.74 30.97 -12.54
CA GLY A 341 8.65 31.22 -11.43
C GLY A 341 8.95 32.72 -11.30
N ALA A 342 10.18 33.12 -11.57
CA ALA A 342 10.58 34.52 -11.66
C ALA A 342 9.98 35.19 -12.92
N ARG A 343 9.48 36.42 -12.77
CA ARG A 343 8.90 37.22 -13.86
C ARG A 343 9.73 38.46 -14.13
N SER A 344 9.98 38.72 -15.42
CA SER A 344 10.59 39.96 -15.91
C SER A 344 9.82 41.19 -15.42
N LYS A 345 10.54 42.21 -14.97
CA LYS A 345 9.93 43.48 -14.52
C LYS A 345 9.28 44.19 -15.68
N ILE A 346 9.94 44.21 -16.84
CA ILE A 346 9.44 44.77 -18.10
C ILE A 346 8.11 44.11 -18.49
N LYS A 347 8.06 42.77 -18.44
CA LYS A 347 6.86 42.01 -18.77
C LYS A 347 5.71 42.34 -17.81
N ALA A 348 5.98 42.38 -16.51
CA ALA A 348 4.97 42.72 -15.51
C ALA A 348 4.47 44.16 -15.65
N HIS A 349 5.38 45.12 -15.86
CA HIS A 349 5.06 46.52 -16.10
C HIS A 349 4.14 46.67 -17.31
N ARG A 350 4.53 46.12 -18.45
CA ARG A 350 3.74 46.17 -19.67
C ARG A 350 2.34 45.60 -19.49
N TRP A 351 2.20 44.45 -18.83
CA TRP A 351 0.89 43.84 -18.58
C TRP A 351 0.03 44.66 -17.61
N SER A 352 0.65 45.18 -16.56
CA SER A 352 0.02 46.04 -15.56
C SER A 352 -0.47 47.34 -16.18
N THR A 353 0.40 48.09 -16.87
CA THR A 353 0.05 49.33 -17.58
C THR A 353 -1.08 49.12 -18.57
N ALA A 354 -1.00 48.07 -19.40
CA ALA A 354 -2.05 47.75 -20.36
C ALA A 354 -3.41 47.50 -19.68
N TYR A 355 -3.43 46.76 -18.57
CA TYR A 355 -4.66 46.51 -17.81
C TYR A 355 -5.27 47.81 -17.28
N HIS A 356 -4.48 48.66 -16.63
CA HIS A 356 -4.97 49.88 -15.98
C HIS A 356 -5.38 50.96 -16.99
N ILE A 357 -4.74 51.02 -18.17
CA ILE A 357 -5.23 51.82 -19.30
C ILE A 357 -6.63 51.36 -19.70
N ARG A 358 -6.85 50.05 -19.87
CA ARG A 358 -8.17 49.52 -20.25
C ARG A 358 -9.26 49.79 -19.22
N GLN A 359 -8.89 49.89 -17.94
CA GLN A 359 -9.83 50.25 -16.87
C GLN A 359 -10.09 51.77 -16.77
N GLY A 360 -9.40 52.61 -17.54
CA GLY A 360 -9.53 54.07 -17.40
C GLY A 360 -8.78 54.65 -16.20
N GLU A 361 -7.89 53.87 -15.58
CA GLU A 361 -7.22 54.24 -14.33
C GLU A 361 -5.93 55.02 -14.57
N VAL A 362 -5.28 54.87 -15.73
CA VAL A 362 -4.12 55.67 -16.12
C VAL A 362 -4.59 57.00 -16.71
N PRO A 363 -4.29 58.15 -16.10
CA PRO A 363 -4.70 59.45 -16.63
C PRO A 363 -4.09 59.71 -18.01
N LEU A 364 -4.87 60.31 -18.92
CA LEU A 364 -4.37 60.70 -20.24
C LEU A 364 -3.13 61.62 -20.16
N SER A 365 -3.06 62.47 -19.13
CA SER A 365 -1.89 63.33 -18.89
C SER A 365 -0.61 62.54 -18.65
N ASN A 366 -0.68 61.36 -18.01
CA ASN A 366 0.51 60.53 -17.78
C ASN A 366 1.01 59.94 -19.10
N LEU A 367 0.08 59.53 -19.97
CA LEU A 367 0.38 58.98 -21.30
C LEU A 367 0.98 60.05 -22.22
N GLN A 368 0.44 61.27 -22.18
CA GLN A 368 0.92 62.42 -22.95
C GLN A 368 2.27 62.96 -22.48
N ALA A 369 2.65 62.69 -21.23
CA ALA A 369 3.92 63.11 -20.66
C ALA A 369 5.10 62.20 -21.04
N LEU A 370 4.83 61.05 -21.66
CA LEU A 370 5.86 60.12 -22.14
C LEU A 370 6.61 60.68 -23.34
N ASP A 371 7.92 60.42 -23.41
CA ASP A 371 8.74 60.82 -24.56
C ASP A 371 8.31 60.02 -25.80
N GLU A 372 7.88 60.73 -26.84
CA GLU A 372 7.26 60.14 -28.05
C GLU A 372 6.10 59.16 -27.75
N GLY A 373 5.48 59.26 -26.57
CA GLY A 373 4.43 58.34 -26.13
C GLY A 373 4.91 56.96 -25.66
N MET A 374 6.22 56.76 -25.48
CA MET A 374 6.83 55.50 -25.06
C MET A 374 7.27 55.50 -23.59
N ASP A 375 7.10 54.36 -22.91
CA ASP A 375 7.71 54.14 -21.59
C ASP A 375 9.23 53.84 -21.71
N LEU A 376 9.92 53.73 -20.57
CA LEU A 376 11.35 53.41 -20.54
C LEU A 376 11.67 51.96 -20.97
N ASP A 377 10.65 51.10 -21.05
CA ASP A 377 10.76 49.74 -21.56
C ASP A 377 10.59 49.69 -23.10
N GLY A 378 10.30 50.82 -23.74
CA GLY A 378 10.09 50.96 -25.18
C GLY A 378 8.68 50.56 -25.66
N ASN A 379 7.71 50.41 -24.77
CA ASN A 379 6.32 50.17 -25.15
C ASN A 379 5.64 51.48 -25.52
N LEU A 380 4.97 51.51 -26.67
CA LEU A 380 4.23 52.67 -27.13
C LEU A 380 2.82 52.69 -26.56
N TRP A 381 2.50 53.67 -25.73
CA TRP A 381 1.19 53.80 -25.09
C TRP A 381 0.33 54.91 -25.68
N TYR A 382 0.93 55.89 -26.34
CA TYR A 382 0.23 57.05 -26.89
C TYR A 382 0.86 57.52 -28.21
N LYS A 383 0.03 58.09 -29.09
CA LYS A 383 0.49 58.95 -30.18
C LYS A 383 -0.35 60.21 -30.20
N GLU A 384 0.26 61.33 -30.57
CA GLU A 384 -0.47 62.59 -30.71
C GLU A 384 -1.69 62.41 -31.64
N GLY A 385 -2.84 62.87 -31.17
CA GLY A 385 -4.12 62.74 -31.88
C GLY A 385 -4.86 61.41 -31.69
N TRP A 386 -4.31 60.43 -30.97
CA TRP A 386 -5.06 59.22 -30.62
C TRP A 386 -6.26 59.55 -29.73
N THR A 387 -7.41 58.93 -30.03
CA THR A 387 -8.56 58.91 -29.13
C THR A 387 -8.33 57.91 -28.00
N TRP A 388 -9.13 58.01 -26.92
CA TRP A 388 -9.07 57.04 -25.82
C TRP A 388 -9.32 55.61 -26.30
N ASP A 389 -10.27 55.41 -27.22
CA ASP A 389 -10.57 54.08 -27.76
C ASP A 389 -9.36 53.47 -28.50
N GLN A 390 -8.60 54.29 -29.24
CA GLN A 390 -7.37 53.83 -29.92
C GLN A 390 -6.26 53.48 -28.93
N ILE A 391 -6.14 54.24 -27.83
CA ILE A 391 -5.20 53.95 -26.74
C ILE A 391 -5.55 52.59 -26.09
N VAL A 392 -6.84 52.36 -25.81
CA VAL A 392 -7.34 51.11 -25.23
C VAL A 392 -7.13 49.94 -26.19
N GLU A 393 -7.45 50.09 -27.48
CA GLU A 393 -7.22 49.07 -28.51
C GLU A 393 -5.73 48.71 -28.62
N ASN A 394 -4.84 49.70 -28.56
CA ASN A 394 -3.40 49.46 -28.55
C ASN A 394 -2.95 48.71 -27.29
N ALA A 395 -3.44 49.11 -26.11
CA ALA A 395 -3.15 48.43 -24.85
C ALA A 395 -3.61 46.96 -24.85
N GLU A 396 -4.71 46.62 -25.54
CA GLU A 396 -5.17 45.24 -25.69
C GLU A 396 -4.15 44.33 -26.40
N ASN A 397 -3.33 44.86 -27.31
CA ASN A 397 -2.27 44.09 -27.96
C ASN A 397 -1.14 43.69 -26.99
N TYR A 398 -1.01 44.39 -25.87
CA TYR A 398 0.00 44.13 -24.85
C TYR A 398 -0.55 43.32 -23.66
N TRP A 399 -1.87 43.26 -23.50
CA TRP A 399 -2.51 42.70 -22.32
C TRP A 399 -2.47 41.16 -22.30
N GLY A 400 -1.99 40.59 -21.19
CA GLY A 400 -1.93 39.14 -20.99
C GLY A 400 -3.27 38.47 -20.61
N GLY A 401 -4.38 39.19 -20.65
CA GLY A 401 -5.73 38.65 -20.41
C GLY A 401 -6.17 38.54 -18.93
N LYS A 402 -5.35 38.98 -17.97
CA LYS A 402 -5.67 38.98 -16.52
C LYS A 402 -5.24 40.29 -15.85
N LEU A 403 -5.75 40.55 -14.64
CA LEU A 403 -5.21 41.59 -13.76
C LEU A 403 -3.71 41.30 -13.55
N ALA A 404 -2.87 42.31 -13.70
CA ALA A 404 -1.43 42.19 -13.53
C ALA A 404 -0.94 43.23 -12.53
N HIS A 405 -0.17 42.76 -11.55
CA HIS A 405 0.58 43.64 -10.66
C HIS A 405 1.82 44.19 -11.37
N GLU A 406 2.33 45.29 -10.85
CA GLU A 406 3.38 46.10 -11.46
C GLU A 406 4.77 45.44 -11.36
N GLY A 407 5.68 45.72 -12.30
CA GLY A 407 7.06 45.24 -12.26
C GLY A 407 8.01 46.12 -11.45
N TYR A 408 7.72 47.42 -11.39
CA TYR A 408 8.58 48.44 -10.78
C TYR A 408 8.00 49.02 -9.49
N LYS A 409 8.89 49.46 -8.58
CA LYS A 409 8.49 50.06 -7.31
C LYS A 409 7.74 51.39 -7.55
N PRO A 410 6.79 51.78 -6.68
CA PRO A 410 6.16 53.09 -6.75
C PRO A 410 7.18 54.23 -6.77
N GLY A 411 6.91 55.28 -7.55
CA GLY A 411 7.74 56.48 -7.66
C GLY A 411 8.99 56.36 -8.51
N THR A 412 9.25 55.23 -9.17
CA THR A 412 10.38 55.12 -10.12
C THR A 412 9.96 55.52 -11.54
N ALA A 413 10.90 56.04 -12.33
CA ALA A 413 10.59 56.53 -13.68
C ALA A 413 10.17 55.40 -14.63
N GLU A 414 10.70 54.18 -14.43
CA GLU A 414 10.38 52.98 -15.20
C GLU A 414 8.93 52.54 -15.06
N ARG A 415 8.23 53.02 -14.01
CA ARG A 415 6.83 52.70 -13.75
C ARG A 415 5.86 53.58 -14.55
N LEU A 416 6.31 54.70 -15.09
CA LEU A 416 5.46 55.55 -15.91
C LEU A 416 5.08 54.80 -17.20
N PRO A 417 3.83 54.91 -17.68
CA PRO A 417 2.80 55.88 -17.29
C PRO A 417 1.88 55.42 -16.15
N ASN A 418 2.08 54.22 -15.60
CA ASN A 418 1.16 53.60 -14.66
C ASN A 418 1.07 54.36 -13.32
N ILE A 419 0.03 54.09 -12.53
CA ILE A 419 -0.23 54.79 -11.25
C ILE A 419 0.51 54.13 -10.09
N ASP A 420 0.92 54.91 -9.09
CA ASP A 420 1.68 54.43 -7.92
C ASP A 420 0.88 53.49 -6.98
N ALA A 421 -0.45 53.51 -7.07
CA ALA A 421 -1.31 52.70 -6.20
C ALA A 421 -1.25 51.19 -6.49
N VAL A 422 -0.76 50.78 -7.67
CA VAL A 422 -0.69 49.35 -8.06
C VAL A 422 0.40 48.61 -7.27
N PRO A 423 0.11 47.50 -6.59
CA PRO A 423 1.16 46.74 -5.92
C PRO A 423 2.17 46.16 -6.92
N VAL A 424 3.41 45.95 -6.47
CA VAL A 424 4.43 45.23 -7.25
C VAL A 424 4.10 43.74 -7.22
N SER A 425 4.29 43.06 -8.35
CA SER A 425 4.11 41.62 -8.48
C SER A 425 5.11 40.87 -7.61
N ASN A 426 4.63 39.92 -6.81
CA ASN A 426 5.48 39.04 -6.00
C ASN A 426 6.42 38.17 -6.86
N HIS A 427 6.09 37.96 -8.15
CA HIS A 427 7.01 37.29 -9.09
C HIS A 427 8.17 38.16 -9.55
N CYS A 428 8.09 39.49 -9.36
CA CYS A 428 9.12 40.46 -9.72
C CYS A 428 9.95 40.92 -8.51
N LEU A 429 9.45 40.65 -7.31
CA LEU A 429 10.18 40.80 -6.06
C LEU A 429 11.09 39.59 -5.87
N GLU A 430 12.25 39.82 -5.26
CA GLU A 430 13.09 38.72 -4.83
C GLU A 430 12.26 37.82 -3.89
N LYS A 431 12.24 36.52 -4.19
CA LYS A 431 11.81 35.44 -3.27
C LYS A 431 10.31 35.29 -2.98
N SER A 432 9.40 35.87 -3.74
CA SER A 432 8.03 36.05 -3.21
C SER A 432 6.89 35.28 -3.91
N ALA A 433 7.07 34.62 -5.06
CA ALA A 433 5.96 33.85 -5.66
C ALA A 433 6.38 32.72 -6.62
N LEU A 434 5.52 31.71 -6.74
CA LEU A 434 5.56 30.62 -7.71
C LEU A 434 4.13 30.21 -8.09
N ASP A 435 3.87 30.05 -9.39
CA ASP A 435 2.57 29.60 -9.88
C ASP A 435 2.61 28.11 -10.29
N ALA A 436 1.74 27.28 -9.71
CA ALA A 436 1.58 25.86 -10.05
C ALA A 436 0.09 25.47 -10.20
N SER A 437 -0.23 24.79 -11.31
CA SER A 437 -1.56 24.23 -11.56
C SER A 437 -1.67 22.86 -10.90
N ILE A 438 -2.62 22.72 -9.98
CA ILE A 438 -2.93 21.48 -9.27
C ILE A 438 -4.40 21.13 -9.53
N ARG A 439 -4.66 19.94 -10.10
CA ARG A 439 -6.02 19.37 -10.12
C ARG A 439 -6.17 18.41 -8.98
N TRP A 440 -6.88 18.87 -7.97
CA TRP A 440 -7.22 18.07 -6.81
C TRP A 440 -8.25 17.03 -7.20
N ARG A 441 -8.06 15.80 -6.72
CA ARG A 441 -8.99 14.71 -6.95
C ARG A 441 -10.37 14.99 -6.32
N ASN A 442 -10.41 15.75 -5.23
CA ASN A 442 -11.63 16.11 -4.50
C ASN A 442 -12.33 17.38 -5.04
N GLY A 443 -12.01 17.79 -6.27
CA GLY A 443 -12.64 18.93 -6.95
C GLY A 443 -11.70 20.14 -7.06
N ASP A 444 -11.90 20.92 -8.12
CA ASP A 444 -11.04 22.08 -8.41
C ASP A 444 -11.10 23.17 -7.33
N GLY A 445 -9.98 23.87 -7.15
CA GLY A 445 -9.87 25.06 -6.32
C GLY A 445 -9.42 24.81 -4.87
N TRP A 446 -9.56 25.84 -4.04
CA TRP A 446 -9.04 25.86 -2.67
C TRP A 446 -10.12 25.50 -1.65
N HIS A 447 -10.35 24.19 -1.49
CA HIS A 447 -11.15 23.68 -0.38
C HIS A 447 -10.36 23.74 0.95
N ALA A 448 -11.06 23.59 2.09
CA ALA A 448 -10.47 23.77 3.42
C ALA A 448 -9.25 22.86 3.67
N GLU A 449 -9.30 21.62 3.17
CA GLU A 449 -8.18 20.67 3.26
C GLU A 449 -6.96 21.12 2.44
N ALA A 450 -7.14 21.63 1.22
CA ALA A 450 -6.05 22.14 0.39
C ALA A 450 -5.34 23.32 1.08
N ILE A 451 -6.10 24.23 1.72
CA ILE A 451 -5.56 25.36 2.50
C ILE A 451 -4.73 24.86 3.69
N GLN A 452 -5.24 23.88 4.45
CA GLN A 452 -4.50 23.29 5.57
C GLN A 452 -3.22 22.61 5.10
N LEU A 453 -3.27 21.86 4.00
CA LEU A 453 -2.10 21.21 3.42
C LEU A 453 -1.04 22.23 3.04
N VAL A 454 -1.38 23.27 2.27
CA VAL A 454 -0.45 24.35 1.91
C VAL A 454 0.22 24.97 3.13
N SER A 455 -0.57 25.30 4.15
CA SER A 455 -0.05 25.87 5.40
C SER A 455 0.92 24.93 6.13
N ARG A 456 0.68 23.61 6.12
CA ARG A 456 1.61 22.61 6.71
C ARG A 456 2.97 22.58 6.03
N PHE A 457 3.05 22.96 4.76
CA PHE A 457 4.32 23.09 4.03
C PHE A 457 4.97 24.48 4.19
N GLY A 458 4.45 25.33 5.09
CA GLY A 458 4.97 26.67 5.34
C GLY A 458 4.80 27.59 4.14
N LEU A 459 3.72 27.40 3.38
CA LEU A 459 3.35 28.21 2.23
C LEU A 459 2.13 29.05 2.60
N ALA A 460 2.05 30.25 2.03
CA ALA A 460 0.91 31.14 2.12
C ALA A 460 0.21 31.28 0.78
N ARG A 461 -0.98 31.85 0.87
CA ARG A 461 -1.79 32.25 -0.27
C ARG A 461 -2.18 33.73 -0.11
N PRO A 462 -1.73 34.62 -0.99
CA PRO A 462 -2.09 36.02 -0.93
C PRO A 462 -3.49 36.28 -1.52
N ILE A 463 -3.92 35.52 -2.53
CA ILE A 463 -5.05 35.93 -3.40
C ILE A 463 -6.10 34.83 -3.57
N SER A 464 -7.33 35.10 -3.10
CA SER A 464 -8.48 34.16 -3.09
C SER A 464 -9.01 33.78 -4.48
N THR A 465 -8.63 34.50 -5.54
CA THR A 465 -9.05 34.25 -6.92
C THR A 465 -8.03 33.46 -7.75
N GLU A 466 -6.76 33.42 -7.32
CA GLU A 466 -5.70 32.71 -8.03
C GLU A 466 -5.48 31.35 -7.37
N HIS A 467 -5.93 30.28 -8.04
CA HIS A 467 -5.83 28.94 -7.46
C HIS A 467 -4.46 28.28 -7.63
N TRP A 468 -3.57 28.95 -8.35
CA TRP A 468 -2.25 28.45 -8.72
C TRP A 468 -1.10 29.17 -8.01
N HIS A 469 -1.35 30.23 -7.25
CA HIS A 469 -0.28 31.08 -6.70
C HIS A 469 0.16 30.63 -5.29
N PHE A 470 1.48 30.54 -5.09
CA PHE A 470 2.13 30.18 -3.82
C PHE A 470 3.20 31.18 -3.44
N GLU A 471 3.31 31.51 -2.16
CA GLU A 471 4.36 32.37 -1.62
C GLU A 471 4.83 31.89 -0.24
N LEU A 472 5.90 32.51 0.26
CA LEU A 472 6.30 32.37 1.66
C LEU A 472 5.47 33.35 2.53
N PRO A 473 5.03 32.94 3.73
CA PRO A 473 4.20 33.76 4.63
C PRO A 473 4.89 35.02 5.16
#